data_AF-A0AA40NDY0-F1
#
_entry.id   AF-A0AA40NDY0-F1
#
_cell.length_a   1.000
_cell.length_b   1.000
_cell.length_c   1.000
_cell.angle_alpha   90.00
_cell.angle_beta   90.00
_cell.angle_gamma   90.00
#
_symmetry.space_group_name_H-M   'P 1'
#
loop_
_entity.id
_entity.type
_entity.pdbx_description
1 polymer ?
#
loop_
_entity_poly.entity_id
_entity_poly.type
_entity_poly.pdbx_seq_one_letter_code
_entity_poly.pdbx_strand_id
1 'polypeptide(L)'
;NRTITDVFEPGSTVKPMVVMTALQRGVVRENTVLNTIPYRINGHEIKDVARYSELTLTGVLQKSSNVGVSKLALAMPSSALVDTYSRFGLGKATNLGLVGERSGLYPQKQRWSDIERATFSFGYGL
;
A
#
# COMPACT_ATOMS: atom_id res chain seq x y z
N ASN A 1 4.96 -18.60 19.71
CA ASN A 1 4.17 -17.37 19.92
C ASN A 1 3.91 -16.76 18.55
N ARG A 2 2.73 -16.98 17.97
CA ARG A 2 2.46 -16.62 16.56
C ARG A 2 2.63 -15.13 16.27
N THR A 3 2.48 -14.27 17.28
CA THR A 3 2.62 -12.81 17.11
C THR A 3 4.03 -12.36 16.71
N ILE A 4 5.06 -13.20 16.93
CA ILE A 4 6.45 -12.89 16.59
C ILE A 4 7.07 -13.88 15.60
N THR A 5 6.44 -15.05 15.40
CA THR A 5 6.96 -16.12 14.54
C THR A 5 6.30 -16.19 13.17
N ASP A 6 5.05 -15.72 13.06
CA ASP A 6 4.28 -15.84 11.82
C ASP A 6 4.41 -14.55 11.02
N VAL A 7 4.58 -14.69 9.70
CA VAL A 7 4.68 -13.58 8.75
C VAL A 7 3.54 -13.74 7.77
N PHE A 8 2.83 -12.65 7.49
CA PHE A 8 1.71 -12.63 6.55
C PHE A 8 1.67 -11.28 5.82
N GLU A 9 1.04 -11.27 4.65
CA GLU A 9 0.83 -10.05 3.88
C GLU A 9 -0.17 -9.13 4.60
N PRO A 10 0.18 -7.88 4.89
CA PRO A 10 -0.65 -6.99 5.72
C PRO A 10 -1.96 -6.55 5.03
N GLY A 11 -2.04 -6.69 3.70
CA GLY A 11 -3.24 -6.36 2.93
C GLY A 11 -3.68 -4.90 3.13
N SER A 12 -4.99 -4.68 3.24
CA SER A 12 -5.57 -3.32 3.30
C SER A 12 -5.11 -2.47 4.50
N THR A 13 -4.47 -3.05 5.51
CA THR A 13 -3.98 -2.31 6.69
C THR A 13 -2.91 -1.27 6.34
N VAL A 14 -2.26 -1.38 5.17
CA VAL A 14 -1.24 -0.40 4.72
C VAL A 14 -1.82 0.85 4.04
N LYS A 15 -3.09 0.82 3.62
CA LYS A 15 -3.72 1.90 2.83
C LYS A 15 -3.66 3.29 3.49
N PRO A 16 -3.80 3.45 4.82
CA PRO A 16 -3.61 4.75 5.48
C PRO A 16 -2.22 5.34 5.22
N MET A 17 -1.16 4.52 5.22
CA MET A 17 0.20 4.98 4.93
C MET A 17 0.35 5.44 3.48
N VAL A 18 -0.35 4.80 2.52
CA VAL A 18 -0.36 5.25 1.12
C VAL A 18 -1.00 6.63 0.97
N VAL A 19 -2.17 6.84 1.60
CA VAL A 19 -2.87 8.13 1.58
C VAL A 19 -2.01 9.21 2.25
N MET A 20 -1.41 8.91 3.40
CA MET A 20 -0.46 9.81 4.09
C MET A 20 0.70 10.21 3.17
N THR A 21 1.32 9.26 2.49
CA THR A 21 2.46 9.52 1.59
C THR A 21 2.05 10.42 0.43
N ALA A 22 0.89 10.16 -0.18
CA ALA A 22 0.39 10.93 -1.31
C ALA A 22 0.05 12.38 -0.92
N LEU A 23 -0.56 12.58 0.26
CA LEU A 23 -0.80 13.90 0.84
C LEU A 23 0.51 14.64 1.14
N GLN A 24 1.45 13.98 1.82
CA GLN A 24 2.75 14.57 2.18
C GLN A 24 3.55 15.02 0.95
N ARG A 25 3.43 14.30 -0.16
CA ARG A 25 4.10 14.61 -1.43
C ARG A 25 3.32 15.58 -2.32
N GLY A 26 2.13 16.03 -1.90
CA GLY A 26 1.29 16.94 -2.68
C GLY A 26 0.72 16.33 -3.96
N VAL A 27 0.70 15.01 -4.08
CA VAL A 27 0.12 14.28 -5.24
C VAL A 27 -1.39 14.47 -5.27
N VAL A 28 -1.99 14.59 -4.08
CA VAL A 28 -3.41 14.86 -3.86
C VAL A 28 -3.57 15.88 -2.74
N ARG A 29 -4.74 16.49 -2.67
CA ARG A 29 -5.19 17.34 -1.57
C ARG A 29 -6.33 16.63 -0.83
N GLU A 30 -6.64 17.07 0.38
CA GLU A 30 -7.70 16.47 1.20
C GLU A 30 -9.06 16.42 0.50
N ASN A 31 -9.37 17.41 -0.32
CA ASN A 31 -10.60 17.51 -1.10
C ASN A 31 -10.53 16.85 -2.49
N THR A 32 -9.45 16.15 -2.83
CA THR A 32 -9.33 15.45 -4.11
C THR A 32 -10.35 14.32 -4.21
N VAL A 33 -11.06 14.29 -5.33
CA VAL A 33 -11.93 13.18 -5.74
C VAL A 33 -11.20 12.37 -6.81
N LEU A 34 -11.06 11.07 -6.58
CA LEU A 34 -10.42 10.15 -7.50
C LEU A 34 -11.49 9.41 -8.30
N ASN A 35 -11.28 9.25 -9.61
CA ASN A 35 -12.00 8.25 -10.38
C ASN A 35 -11.58 6.86 -9.87
N THR A 36 -12.55 6.03 -9.47
CA THR A 36 -12.32 4.69 -8.92
C THR A 36 -12.95 3.57 -9.76
N ILE A 37 -13.22 3.85 -11.03
CA ILE A 37 -13.63 2.83 -11.99
C ILE A 37 -12.48 1.81 -12.16
N PRO A 38 -12.78 0.49 -12.17
CA PRO A 38 -11.77 -0.54 -12.42
C PRO A 38 -10.96 -0.28 -13.69
N TYR A 39 -9.68 -0.62 -13.65
CA TYR A 39 -8.75 -0.40 -14.75
C TYR A 39 -7.75 -1.56 -14.83
N ARG A 40 -6.96 -1.60 -15.92
CA ARG A 40 -5.96 -2.65 -16.14
C ARG A 40 -4.54 -2.11 -16.17
N ILE A 41 -3.61 -2.85 -15.57
CA ILE A 41 -2.17 -2.63 -15.64
C ILE A 41 -1.52 -3.92 -16.10
N ASN A 42 -0.76 -3.89 -17.19
CA ASN A 42 -0.07 -5.08 -17.71
C ASN A 42 -1.00 -6.30 -17.89
N GLY A 43 -2.26 -6.08 -18.27
CA GLY A 43 -3.27 -7.14 -18.41
C GLY A 43 -3.97 -7.56 -17.10
N HIS A 44 -3.50 -7.11 -15.94
CA HIS A 44 -4.12 -7.38 -14.64
C HIS A 44 -5.19 -6.35 -14.29
N GLU A 45 -6.38 -6.82 -13.90
CA GLU A 45 -7.47 -5.95 -13.47
C GLU A 45 -7.28 -5.51 -12.01
N ILE A 46 -7.30 -4.19 -11.79
CA ILE A 46 -7.39 -3.58 -10.47
C ILE A 46 -8.84 -3.16 -10.25
N LYS A 47 -9.47 -3.76 -9.24
CA LYS A 47 -10.86 -3.48 -8.85
C LYS A 47 -11.05 -3.49 -7.35
N ASP A 48 -12.12 -2.84 -6.95
CA ASP A 48 -12.62 -2.84 -5.57
C ASP A 48 -13.63 -3.97 -5.37
N VAL A 49 -13.98 -4.25 -4.11
CA VAL A 49 -15.01 -5.25 -3.77
C VAL A 49 -16.38 -4.83 -4.32
N ALA A 50 -16.70 -3.54 -4.21
CA ALA A 50 -17.88 -2.94 -4.79
C ALA A 50 -17.48 -1.84 -5.79
N ARG A 51 -18.32 -1.60 -6.79
CA ARG A 51 -18.03 -0.61 -7.83
C ARG A 51 -18.37 0.80 -7.33
N TYR A 52 -17.41 1.70 -7.46
CA TYR A 52 -17.57 3.14 -7.22
C TYR A 52 -17.06 3.90 -8.44
N SER A 53 -17.81 4.86 -8.95
CA SER A 53 -17.34 5.72 -10.06
C SER A 53 -16.22 6.65 -9.58
N GLU A 54 -16.39 7.21 -8.40
CA GLU A 54 -15.48 8.15 -7.79
C GLU A 54 -15.52 8.07 -6.26
N LEU A 55 -14.41 8.41 -5.61
CA LEU A 55 -14.30 8.48 -4.15
C LEU A 55 -13.41 9.67 -3.73
N THR A 56 -13.78 10.33 -2.64
CA THR A 56 -12.86 11.22 -1.90
C THR A 56 -11.74 10.42 -1.25
N LEU A 57 -10.68 11.06 -0.75
CA LEU A 57 -9.64 10.35 0.02
C LEU A 57 -10.20 9.64 1.26
N THR A 58 -11.16 10.26 1.96
CA THR A 58 -11.90 9.61 3.04
C THR A 58 -12.66 8.38 2.54
N GLY A 59 -13.32 8.49 1.38
CA GLY A 59 -14.01 7.39 0.73
C GLY A 59 -13.07 6.23 0.35
N VAL A 60 -11.86 6.53 -0.11
CA VAL A 60 -10.83 5.53 -0.43
C VAL A 60 -10.50 4.67 0.79
N LEU A 61 -10.34 5.28 1.97
CA LEU A 61 -10.10 4.53 3.21
C LEU A 61 -11.37 3.84 3.73
N GLN A 62 -12.50 4.55 3.75
CA GLN A 62 -13.78 4.03 4.25
C GLN A 62 -14.24 2.80 3.46
N LYS A 63 -14.06 2.80 2.13
CA LYS A 63 -14.42 1.69 1.25
C LYS A 63 -13.26 0.75 0.96
N SER A 64 -12.08 1.03 1.53
CA SER A 64 -10.85 0.27 1.30
C SER A 64 -10.59 0.08 -0.21
N SER A 65 -10.65 1.15 -1.00
CA SER A 65 -10.53 1.10 -2.46
C SER A 65 -9.10 0.77 -2.89
N ASN A 66 -8.91 -0.39 -3.50
CA ASN A 66 -7.68 -0.81 -4.17
C ASN A 66 -7.40 0.09 -5.39
N VAL A 67 -8.45 0.46 -6.13
CA VAL A 67 -8.34 1.36 -7.28
C VAL A 67 -7.81 2.72 -6.83
N GLY A 68 -8.34 3.28 -5.75
CA GLY A 68 -7.89 4.55 -5.18
C GLY A 68 -6.41 4.52 -4.80
N VAL A 69 -6.00 3.60 -3.93
CA VAL A 69 -4.61 3.56 -3.44
C VAL A 69 -3.58 3.18 -4.51
N SER A 70 -3.96 2.34 -5.49
CA SER A 70 -3.06 2.02 -6.61
C SER A 70 -2.82 3.22 -7.51
N LYS A 71 -3.82 4.06 -7.77
CA LYS A 71 -3.65 5.31 -8.51
C LYS A 71 -2.73 6.28 -7.76
N LEU A 72 -2.87 6.39 -6.44
CA LEU A 72 -1.96 7.19 -5.61
C LEU A 72 -0.52 6.68 -5.71
N ALA A 73 -0.32 5.36 -5.61
CA ALA A 73 1.00 4.76 -5.69
C ALA A 73 1.67 4.95 -7.06
N LEU A 74 0.91 4.82 -8.15
CA LEU A 74 1.43 5.02 -9.51
C LEU A 74 1.79 6.47 -9.83
N ALA A 75 1.14 7.42 -9.15
CA ALA A 75 1.46 8.86 -9.24
C ALA A 75 2.70 9.27 -8.41
N MET A 76 3.31 8.33 -7.68
CA MET A 76 4.53 8.55 -6.89
C MET A 76 5.69 7.70 -7.39
N PRO A 77 6.96 8.09 -7.13
CA PRO A 77 8.10 7.20 -7.32
C PRO A 77 7.92 5.91 -6.51
N SER A 78 8.36 4.75 -7.05
CA SER A 78 8.24 3.45 -6.37
C SER A 78 8.87 3.43 -4.98
N SER A 79 9.93 4.20 -4.77
CA SER A 79 10.60 4.34 -3.48
C SER A 79 9.76 5.04 -2.40
N ALA A 80 8.70 5.77 -2.75
CA ALA A 80 7.92 6.56 -1.80
C ALA A 80 7.23 5.69 -0.74
N LEU A 81 6.58 4.61 -1.17
CA LEU A 81 5.92 3.68 -0.26
C LEU A 81 6.93 2.79 0.47
N VAL A 82 8.04 2.44 -0.18
CA VAL A 82 9.13 1.69 0.47
C VAL A 82 9.71 2.49 1.63
N ASP A 83 10.03 3.77 1.43
CA ASP A 83 10.52 4.63 2.51
C ASP A 83 9.48 4.76 3.64
N THR A 84 8.22 5.01 3.28
CA THR A 84 7.15 5.18 4.29
C THR A 84 6.95 3.92 5.11
N TYR A 85 6.79 2.76 4.49
CA TYR A 85 6.60 1.50 5.21
C TYR A 85 7.81 1.14 6.08
N SER A 86 9.03 1.40 5.61
CA SER A 86 10.23 1.22 6.42
C SER A 86 10.27 2.17 7.63
N ARG A 87 9.82 3.42 7.49
CA ARG A 87 9.69 4.38 8.60
C ARG A 87 8.67 3.92 9.64
N PHE A 88 7.60 3.26 9.22
CA PHE A 88 6.62 2.63 10.11
C PHE A 88 7.10 1.30 10.71
N GLY A 89 8.29 0.82 10.34
CA GLY A 89 8.92 -0.37 10.95
C GLY A 89 8.74 -1.67 10.17
N LEU A 90 8.05 -1.66 9.02
CA LEU A 90 7.93 -2.87 8.19
C LEU A 90 9.30 -3.28 7.66
N GLY A 91 9.60 -4.58 7.74
CA GLY A 91 10.90 -5.14 7.37
C GLY A 91 12.02 -4.92 8.40
N LYS A 92 11.72 -4.33 9.57
CA LYS A 92 12.68 -4.15 10.67
C LYS A 92 12.37 -5.15 11.80
N ALA A 93 13.40 -5.55 12.52
CA ALA A 93 13.23 -6.33 13.74
C ALA A 93 12.44 -5.52 14.80
N THR A 94 11.67 -6.21 15.64
CA THR A 94 10.97 -5.58 16.76
C THR A 94 11.86 -5.46 18.00
N ASN A 95 12.96 -6.21 18.04
CA ASN A 95 14.02 -6.17 19.06
C ASN A 95 13.51 -6.48 20.47
N LEU A 96 12.51 -7.35 20.59
CA LEU A 96 11.97 -7.79 21.89
C LEU A 96 12.88 -8.80 22.59
N GLY A 97 13.84 -9.39 21.86
CA GLY A 97 14.79 -10.37 22.40
C GLY A 97 14.15 -11.75 22.62
N LEU A 98 12.99 -11.99 22.00
CA LEU A 98 12.27 -13.25 22.12
C LEU A 98 12.80 -14.29 21.12
N VAL A 99 12.92 -15.54 21.58
CA VAL A 99 13.39 -16.64 20.73
C VAL A 99 12.41 -16.87 19.58
N GLY A 100 12.93 -16.92 18.36
CA GLY A 100 12.15 -17.16 17.13
C GLY A 100 11.49 -15.91 16.53
N GLU A 101 11.83 -14.72 17.01
CA GLU A 101 11.38 -13.45 16.42
C GLU A 101 11.80 -13.33 14.94
N ARG A 102 10.87 -12.91 14.08
CA ARG A 102 11.11 -12.69 12.65
C ARG A 102 10.87 -11.22 12.29
N SER A 103 11.69 -10.69 11.39
CA SER A 103 11.59 -9.31 10.88
C SER A 103 10.65 -9.14 9.68
N GLY A 104 9.84 -10.16 9.36
CA GLY A 104 9.01 -10.19 8.15
C GLY A 104 9.80 -10.41 6.86
N LEU A 105 9.11 -10.29 5.73
CA LEU A 105 9.71 -10.11 4.41
C LEU A 105 9.64 -8.62 4.06
N TYR A 106 10.59 -8.16 3.25
CA TYR A 106 10.58 -6.79 2.77
C TYR A 106 11.35 -6.66 1.46
N PRO A 107 10.82 -5.96 0.44
CA PRO A 107 11.45 -5.92 -0.88
C PRO A 107 12.75 -5.12 -0.89
N GLN A 108 13.83 -5.75 -1.37
CA GLN A 108 15.13 -5.11 -1.66
C GLN A 108 15.37 -4.91 -3.16
N LYS A 109 14.35 -4.42 -3.90
CA LYS A 109 14.42 -4.25 -5.35
C LYS A 109 14.46 -2.78 -5.76
N GLN A 110 15.33 -2.47 -6.72
CA GLN A 110 15.47 -1.13 -7.32
C GLN A 110 14.48 -0.89 -8.46
N ARG A 111 14.11 -1.95 -9.19
CA ARG A 111 13.18 -1.88 -10.32
C ARG A 111 11.84 -2.46 -9.91
N TRP A 112 10.76 -1.75 -10.25
CA TRP A 112 9.39 -2.12 -9.95
C TRP A 112 8.56 -1.98 -11.21
N SER A 113 7.81 -3.02 -11.57
CA SER A 113 6.75 -2.91 -12.55
C SER A 113 5.55 -2.17 -11.98
N ASP A 114 4.71 -1.62 -12.84
CA ASP A 114 3.52 -0.87 -12.41
C ASP A 114 2.52 -1.75 -11.64
N ILE A 115 2.39 -3.03 -12.01
CA ILE A 115 1.53 -3.95 -11.28
C ILE A 115 2.06 -4.20 -9.85
N GLU A 116 3.38 -4.36 -9.67
CA GLU A 116 3.96 -4.53 -8.35
C GLU A 116 3.80 -3.26 -7.50
N ARG A 117 3.94 -2.08 -8.09
CA ARG A 117 3.69 -0.79 -7.41
C ARG A 117 2.24 -0.70 -6.94
N ALA A 118 1.30 -1.13 -7.79
CA ALA A 118 -0.11 -1.18 -7.44
C ALA A 118 -0.37 -2.16 -6.29
N THR A 119 0.10 -3.41 -6.38
CA THR A 119 -0.14 -4.43 -5.35
C THR A 119 0.47 -4.08 -4.00
N PHE A 120 1.63 -3.42 -4.00
CA PHE A 120 2.29 -2.92 -2.79
C PHE A 120 1.46 -1.86 -2.05
N SER A 121 0.64 -1.09 -2.76
CA SER A 121 -0.24 -0.07 -2.18
C SER A 121 -1.44 -0.63 -1.42
N PHE A 122 -1.82 -1.88 -1.70
CA PHE A 122 -2.88 -2.59 -0.98
C PHE A 122 -2.38 -3.85 -0.28
N GLY A 123 -1.07 -3.91 -0.02
CA GLY A 123 -0.46 -4.77 1.00
C GLY A 123 0.06 -6.11 0.53
N TYR A 124 0.35 -6.29 -0.77
CA TYR A 124 0.91 -7.52 -1.34
C TYR A 124 2.34 -7.31 -1.83
N GLY A 125 3.18 -8.33 -1.69
CA GLY A 125 4.63 -8.24 -1.97
C GLY A 125 5.42 -7.47 -0.91
N LEU A 126 4.88 -7.46 0.31
CA LEU A 126 5.54 -7.01 1.55
C LEU A 126 6.09 -8.21 2.29
#